data_AF-A0A496BZ10-F1
#
_entry.id   AF-A0A496BZ10-F1
#
_cell.length_a   1.000
_cell.length_b   1.000
_cell.length_c   1.000
_cell.angle_alpha   90.00
_cell.angle_beta   90.00
_cell.angle_gamma   90.00
#
_symmetry.space_group_name_H-M   'P 1'
#
loop_
_entity.id
_entity.type
_entity.pdbx_description
1 polymer ?
#
loop_
_entity_poly.entity_id
_entity_poly.type
_entity_poly.pdbx_seq_one_letter_code
_entity_poly.pdbx_strand_id
1 'polypeptide(L)'
;MRHRLFIPAATALLFALAACTQDELAGDNRLPEGEYPVFIRATGLSVEATPLAASSTRAAVDGDWQGVTSVALKMGDAVKEYTVTASTDFKSATLSRENDPYYWTSRDPITVSAWWPFNNANITQMPAVKVAEDQSKLADFQNSDFISAENRKVEFNTPTLEFTHRTARVTIELKPGTGFTSVAGATVSLVSLSADNGNPTAIKTYNASGNTYEALTAPQTVAAGKPFVKVELGSGTFYFRPQNNVVLEAGSRYKYTVKVNATGLTLEGCTIGSWADGGGESGTAEDLGYIYDSNTKTYTVYNADGLLAWNEASQKDESINCTLAADIDLTGKEWTRSGIFTFYSGVFNGQGHRITGFNSSAMNNTGFLGSLLSERGVIKNLQLIDVNLYGSSGNTAGIVGRNHGQIIACSVTGKISASYGGTCGIAESNYGDIIACWFDGTLKESNNGAIVRYNYADITSCYWGGNAGQGVFRIEGGTVDATKVDGATVKWQTAVDGMNTALTAGDYQWILGTDGLPVLQKRQ
;
A
#
# COMPACT_ATOMS: atom_id res chain seq x y z
N MET A 1 -48.65 -95.00 32.35
CA MET A 1 -50.12 -95.20 32.53
C MET A 1 -50.72 -93.84 32.85
N ARG A 2 -51.30 -93.09 31.90
CA ARG A 2 -52.58 -93.35 31.25
C ARG A 2 -52.53 -92.94 29.77
N HIS A 3 -52.90 -93.89 28.92
CA HIS A 3 -53.29 -93.69 27.52
C HIS A 3 -54.80 -93.51 27.41
N ARG A 4 -55.23 -92.79 26.36
CA ARG A 4 -56.36 -93.02 25.42
C ARG A 4 -56.71 -91.67 24.78
N LEU A 5 -56.39 -91.32 23.53
CA LEU A 5 -56.42 -91.97 22.20
C LEU A 5 -57.84 -92.12 21.62
N PHE A 6 -58.13 -91.44 20.50
CA PHE A 6 -58.97 -91.84 19.33
C PHE A 6 -58.84 -90.71 18.24
N ILE A 7 -57.96 -90.77 17.21
CA ILE A 7 -57.99 -91.45 15.87
C ILE A 7 -58.93 -90.71 14.85
N PRO A 8 -58.70 -90.66 13.50
CA PRO A 8 -57.61 -90.06 12.69
C PRO A 8 -58.15 -89.36 11.37
N ALA A 9 -57.27 -88.85 10.51
CA ALA A 9 -57.34 -88.82 9.02
C ALA A 9 -56.35 -87.74 8.51
N ALA A 10 -55.10 -88.11 8.17
CA ALA A 10 -54.67 -88.43 6.81
C ALA A 10 -55.06 -87.37 5.76
N THR A 11 -54.09 -86.60 5.24
CA THR A 11 -53.46 -86.81 3.91
C THR A 11 -52.63 -85.57 3.46
N ALA A 12 -51.40 -85.85 2.98
CA ALA A 12 -50.50 -85.11 2.06
C ALA A 12 -50.02 -83.68 2.42
N LEU A 13 -48.73 -83.39 2.65
CA LEU A 13 -47.55 -83.46 1.75
C LEU A 13 -47.61 -82.41 0.60
N LEU A 14 -46.80 -81.35 0.69
CA LEU A 14 -45.83 -80.84 -0.32
C LEU A 14 -45.55 -79.31 -0.18
N PHE A 15 -44.25 -79.01 -0.07
CA PHE A 15 -43.49 -77.79 -0.40
C PHE A 15 -43.65 -76.46 0.33
N ALA A 16 -42.51 -76.05 0.89
CA ALA A 16 -42.09 -74.67 1.09
C ALA A 16 -42.25 -73.86 -0.20
N LEU A 17 -42.92 -72.72 -0.08
CA LEU A 17 -42.74 -71.58 -0.97
C LEU A 17 -42.09 -70.48 -0.13
N ALA A 18 -40.78 -70.36 -0.28
CA ALA A 18 -40.10 -69.10 -0.06
C ALA A 18 -40.80 -68.07 -0.97
N ALA A 19 -41.39 -67.04 -0.37
CA ALA A 19 -41.82 -65.87 -1.11
C ALA A 19 -40.58 -65.04 -1.45
N CYS A 20 -39.81 -65.51 -2.43
CA CYS A 20 -38.98 -64.65 -3.25
C CYS A 20 -39.95 -63.77 -4.06
N THR A 21 -40.17 -62.53 -3.63
CA THR A 21 -40.76 -61.53 -4.52
C THR A 21 -39.69 -61.13 -5.52
N GLN A 22 -39.82 -61.74 -6.70
CA GLN A 22 -39.33 -61.31 -8.01
C GLN A 22 -37.91 -60.77 -8.10
N ASP A 23 -37.07 -61.59 -8.75
CA ASP A 23 -36.18 -61.14 -9.81
C ASP A 23 -36.82 -60.03 -10.65
N GLU A 24 -36.55 -58.77 -10.31
CA GLU A 24 -36.10 -57.86 -11.35
C GLU A 24 -34.65 -58.21 -11.60
N LEU A 25 -34.38 -58.71 -12.80
CA LEU A 25 -33.05 -58.93 -13.36
C LEU A 25 -32.06 -57.95 -12.74
N ALA A 26 -31.25 -58.45 -11.81
CA ALA A 26 -30.14 -57.70 -11.25
C ALA A 26 -29.25 -57.34 -12.45
N GLY A 27 -29.42 -56.13 -12.98
CA GLY A 27 -28.31 -55.45 -13.62
C GLY A 27 -27.18 -55.54 -12.61
N ASP A 28 -25.99 -55.94 -13.06
CA ASP A 28 -24.77 -56.31 -12.31
C ASP A 28 -24.23 -55.20 -11.36
N ASN A 29 -25.06 -54.18 -11.11
CA ASN A 29 -24.75 -52.87 -10.60
C ASN A 29 -25.58 -52.47 -9.35
N ARG A 30 -26.75 -53.06 -9.06
CA ARG A 30 -27.56 -52.71 -7.87
C ARG A 30 -26.97 -53.35 -6.60
N LEU A 31 -26.91 -52.60 -5.49
CA LEU A 31 -26.37 -53.05 -4.21
C LEU A 31 -27.47 -53.24 -3.15
N PRO A 32 -27.31 -54.18 -2.20
CA PRO A 32 -28.19 -54.32 -1.04
C PRO A 32 -28.26 -53.04 -0.20
N GLU A 33 -29.49 -52.65 0.17
CA GLU A 33 -29.74 -51.45 0.98
C GLU A 33 -29.11 -51.60 2.37
N GLY A 34 -28.35 -50.60 2.81
CA GLY A 34 -27.78 -50.55 4.17
C GLY A 34 -26.50 -51.38 4.39
N GLU A 35 -25.98 -52.08 3.38
CA GLU A 35 -24.77 -52.92 3.55
C GLU A 35 -23.46 -52.20 3.22
N TYR A 36 -23.48 -51.24 2.30
CA TYR A 36 -22.27 -50.59 1.77
C TYR A 36 -22.23 -49.11 2.17
N PRO A 37 -21.70 -48.76 3.36
CA PRO A 37 -21.58 -47.37 3.78
C PRO A 37 -20.59 -46.60 2.89
N VAL A 38 -20.88 -45.31 2.69
CA VAL A 38 -20.05 -44.39 1.92
C VAL A 38 -18.85 -43.97 2.77
N PHE A 39 -17.68 -44.48 2.41
CA PHE A 39 -16.39 -43.98 2.86
C PHE A 39 -15.71 -43.24 1.72
N ILE A 40 -15.15 -42.06 1.99
CA ILE A 40 -14.54 -41.24 0.96
C ILE A 40 -13.08 -40.96 1.31
N ARG A 41 -12.17 -41.22 0.38
CA ARG A 41 -10.78 -40.77 0.44
C ARG A 41 -10.71 -39.32 -0.03
N ALA A 42 -10.59 -38.40 0.90
CA ALA A 42 -10.42 -36.98 0.62
C ALA A 42 -8.96 -36.64 0.27
N THR A 43 -8.78 -35.82 -0.76
CA THR A 43 -7.49 -35.41 -1.36
C THR A 43 -7.56 -33.95 -1.80
N GLY A 44 -6.52 -33.39 -2.42
CA GLY A 44 -6.56 -32.07 -3.07
C GLY A 44 -5.98 -30.89 -2.27
N LEU A 45 -5.76 -31.05 -0.96
CA LEU A 45 -5.15 -29.99 -0.15
C LEU A 45 -3.61 -29.92 -0.30
N SER A 46 -2.93 -30.98 -0.76
CA SER A 46 -1.46 -31.13 -0.67
C SER A 46 -0.62 -30.51 -1.79
N VAL A 47 0.51 -29.90 -1.37
CA VAL A 47 1.67 -29.49 -2.18
C VAL A 47 2.93 -29.74 -1.36
N GLU A 48 4.06 -30.03 -2.02
CA GLU A 48 5.36 -30.36 -1.42
C GLU A 48 5.74 -29.50 -0.22
N ALA A 49 6.02 -30.16 0.91
CA ALA A 49 6.51 -29.50 2.11
C ALA A 49 7.86 -28.84 1.86
N THR A 50 7.94 -27.51 1.94
CA THR A 50 9.20 -26.84 2.32
C THR A 50 9.56 -27.31 3.73
N PRO A 51 10.69 -28.00 3.93
CA PRO A 51 10.98 -28.69 5.18
C PRO A 51 11.55 -27.70 6.19
N LEU A 52 10.74 -26.84 6.83
CA LEU A 52 11.20 -25.97 7.92
C LEU A 52 10.04 -25.30 8.69
N ALA A 53 9.13 -26.08 9.28
CA ALA A 53 8.39 -25.61 10.44
C ALA A 53 8.13 -26.78 11.40
N ALA A 54 8.52 -26.58 12.66
CA ALA A 54 8.28 -27.54 13.73
C ALA A 54 6.79 -27.88 13.83
N SER A 55 6.49 -29.12 14.19
CA SER A 55 5.15 -29.70 14.35
C SER A 55 4.16 -28.72 15.00
N SER A 56 3.31 -28.09 14.19
CA SER A 56 2.12 -27.38 14.64
C SER A 56 1.04 -28.40 15.02
N THR A 57 0.23 -28.11 16.03
CA THR A 57 -0.84 -29.01 16.50
C THR A 57 -2.17 -28.83 15.75
N ARG A 58 -2.20 -28.03 14.68
CA ARG A 58 -3.26 -27.86 13.65
C ARG A 58 -2.58 -27.30 12.37
N ALA A 59 -2.87 -27.70 11.13
CA ALA A 59 -3.80 -26.94 10.26
C ALA A 59 -3.78 -27.36 8.78
N ALA A 60 -4.97 -27.48 8.17
CA ALA A 60 -5.14 -27.63 6.73
C ALA A 60 -4.65 -26.44 5.87
N VAL A 61 -4.37 -25.30 6.51
CA VAL A 61 -3.85 -24.08 5.88
C VAL A 61 -2.56 -24.35 5.10
N ASP A 62 -1.73 -25.30 5.58
CA ASP A 62 -0.47 -25.69 4.94
C ASP A 62 -0.64 -26.69 3.81
N GLY A 63 -1.88 -27.01 3.48
CA GLY A 63 -2.22 -27.94 2.43
C GLY A 63 -2.23 -29.38 2.91
N ASP A 64 -2.62 -29.62 4.15
CA ASP A 64 -2.76 -30.98 4.66
C ASP A 64 -4.11 -31.17 5.35
N TRP A 65 -4.34 -32.34 5.93
CA TRP A 65 -5.59 -32.64 6.64
C TRP A 65 -5.46 -32.45 8.15
N GLN A 66 -4.35 -31.86 8.62
CA GLN A 66 -4.09 -31.70 10.04
C GLN A 66 -5.08 -30.70 10.66
N GLY A 67 -5.71 -31.07 11.77
CA GLY A 67 -6.65 -30.19 12.48
C GLY A 67 -8.07 -30.10 11.89
N VAL A 68 -8.33 -30.68 10.71
CA VAL A 68 -9.70 -30.87 10.20
C VAL A 68 -10.24 -32.17 10.78
N THR A 69 -11.17 -32.07 11.73
CA THR A 69 -11.71 -33.23 12.46
C THR A 69 -13.04 -33.73 11.92
N SER A 70 -13.78 -32.87 11.23
CA SER A 70 -15.05 -33.22 10.57
C SER A 70 -15.34 -32.30 9.40
N VAL A 71 -16.20 -32.76 8.49
CA VAL A 71 -16.76 -31.99 7.37
C VAL A 71 -18.27 -32.20 7.30
N ALA A 72 -18.99 -31.23 6.74
CA ALA A 72 -20.36 -31.46 6.29
C ALA A 72 -20.31 -32.15 4.92
N LEU A 73 -20.98 -33.30 4.77
CA LEU A 73 -21.09 -34.04 3.52
C LEU A 73 -22.56 -34.04 3.06
N LYS A 74 -22.82 -33.48 1.88
CA LYS A 74 -24.11 -33.44 1.21
C LYS A 74 -24.19 -34.53 0.14
N MET A 75 -25.26 -35.30 0.18
CA MET A 75 -25.63 -36.25 -0.87
C MET A 75 -27.15 -36.16 -1.09
N GLY A 76 -27.58 -35.81 -2.30
CA GLY A 76 -28.96 -35.39 -2.54
C GLY A 76 -29.33 -34.14 -1.73
N ASP A 77 -30.48 -34.15 -1.07
CA ASP A 77 -30.96 -33.04 -0.23
C ASP A 77 -30.50 -33.10 1.24
N ALA A 78 -29.99 -34.25 1.67
CA ALA A 78 -29.53 -34.45 3.03
C ALA A 78 -28.08 -33.98 3.19
N VAL A 79 -27.75 -33.48 4.39
CA VAL A 79 -26.36 -33.19 4.81
C VAL A 79 -26.10 -33.88 6.14
N LYS A 80 -24.96 -34.58 6.24
CA LYS A 80 -24.52 -35.30 7.43
C LYS A 80 -23.10 -34.86 7.79
N GLU A 81 -22.80 -34.75 9.07
CA GLU A 81 -21.42 -34.57 9.54
C GLU A 81 -20.66 -35.89 9.43
N TYR A 82 -19.49 -35.82 8.78
CA TYR A 82 -18.56 -36.93 8.63
C TYR A 82 -17.29 -36.64 9.42
N THR A 83 -16.81 -37.64 10.16
CA THR A 83 -15.51 -37.59 10.84
C THR A 83 -14.40 -37.67 9.80
N VAL A 84 -13.38 -36.86 10.00
CA VAL A 84 -12.18 -36.80 9.15
C VAL A 84 -11.05 -37.49 9.90
N THR A 85 -10.51 -38.55 9.30
CA THR A 85 -9.32 -39.26 9.81
C THR A 85 -8.18 -39.05 8.83
N ALA A 86 -7.25 -38.15 9.14
CA ALA A 86 -6.10 -37.85 8.29
C ALA A 86 -5.15 -39.06 8.18
N SER A 87 -4.49 -39.20 7.02
CA SER A 87 -3.38 -40.14 6.84
C SER A 87 -2.18 -39.73 7.68
N THR A 88 -1.23 -40.65 7.89
CA THR A 88 -0.01 -40.41 8.69
C THR A 88 0.88 -39.30 8.12
N ASP A 89 0.85 -39.11 6.80
CA ASP A 89 1.55 -38.02 6.10
C ASP A 89 0.68 -36.77 5.91
N PHE A 90 -0.55 -36.78 6.45
CA PHE A 90 -1.58 -35.72 6.35
C PHE A 90 -1.97 -35.31 4.92
N LYS A 91 -1.49 -35.98 3.86
CA LYS A 91 -1.78 -35.61 2.46
C LYS A 91 -3.18 -36.01 1.99
N SER A 92 -3.84 -36.89 2.74
CA SER A 92 -5.20 -37.35 2.48
C SER A 92 -5.94 -37.57 3.79
N ALA A 93 -7.25 -37.77 3.71
CA ALA A 93 -8.05 -38.21 4.84
C ALA A 93 -9.11 -39.22 4.42
N THR A 94 -9.60 -39.99 5.39
CA THR A 94 -10.80 -40.80 5.25
C THR A 94 -11.97 -40.03 5.88
N LEU A 95 -13.01 -39.79 5.09
CA LEU A 95 -14.31 -39.31 5.55
C LEU A 95 -15.17 -40.52 5.85
N SER A 96 -15.60 -40.63 7.11
CA SER A 96 -16.41 -41.75 7.59
C SER A 96 -17.45 -41.28 8.60
N ARG A 97 -18.55 -42.01 8.70
CA ARG A 97 -19.55 -41.81 9.74
C ARG A 97 -19.97 -43.16 10.30
N GLU A 98 -19.80 -43.35 11.61
CA GLU A 98 -20.14 -44.62 12.27
C GLU A 98 -21.65 -44.78 12.43
N ASN A 99 -22.32 -43.74 12.96
CA ASN A 99 -23.75 -43.76 13.19
C ASN A 99 -24.50 -43.12 12.02
N ASP A 100 -25.36 -43.90 11.35
CA ASP A 100 -26.19 -43.44 10.22
C ASP A 100 -25.35 -42.88 9.03
N PRO A 101 -24.41 -43.64 8.43
CA PRO A 101 -23.73 -43.19 7.22
C PRO A 101 -24.71 -43.04 6.03
N TYR A 102 -24.22 -42.48 4.93
CA TYR A 102 -24.84 -42.69 3.63
C TYR A 102 -24.51 -44.09 3.15
N TYR A 103 -25.38 -44.70 2.37
CA TYR A 103 -25.17 -46.03 1.79
C TYR A 103 -25.22 -45.97 0.28
N TRP A 104 -24.36 -46.74 -0.37
CA TRP A 104 -24.43 -46.98 -1.80
C TRP A 104 -25.63 -47.86 -2.11
N THR A 105 -26.41 -47.48 -3.13
CA THR A 105 -27.58 -48.25 -3.62
C THR A 105 -27.30 -48.92 -4.96
N SER A 106 -26.27 -48.48 -5.68
CA SER A 106 -25.69 -49.12 -6.87
C SER A 106 -24.19 -48.82 -6.94
N ARG A 107 -23.46 -49.42 -7.88
CA ARG A 107 -22.06 -49.07 -8.17
C ARG A 107 -21.94 -47.87 -9.11
N ASP A 108 -23.04 -47.22 -9.45
CA ASP A 108 -23.02 -45.98 -10.21
C ASP A 108 -22.36 -44.86 -9.38
N PRO A 109 -21.73 -43.87 -10.03
CA PRO A 109 -21.16 -42.73 -9.33
C PRO A 109 -22.23 -41.94 -8.59
N ILE A 110 -21.93 -41.51 -7.37
CA ILE A 110 -22.75 -40.55 -6.61
C ILE A 110 -22.25 -39.13 -6.82
N THR A 111 -23.14 -38.15 -6.73
CA THR A 111 -22.77 -36.73 -6.67
C THR A 111 -22.79 -36.27 -5.22
N VAL A 112 -21.66 -35.73 -4.76
CA VAL A 112 -21.52 -35.21 -3.40
C VAL A 112 -20.97 -33.79 -3.41
N SER A 113 -21.29 -33.05 -2.35
CA SER A 113 -20.58 -31.84 -1.97
C SER A 113 -20.10 -31.97 -0.54
N ALA A 114 -18.92 -31.46 -0.22
CA ALA A 114 -18.41 -31.43 1.14
C ALA A 114 -17.74 -30.09 1.45
N TRP A 115 -17.80 -29.63 2.70
CA TRP A 115 -17.16 -28.38 3.10
C TRP A 115 -16.77 -28.31 4.57
N TRP A 116 -15.79 -27.45 4.83
CA TRP A 116 -15.37 -27.04 6.16
C TRP A 116 -14.84 -25.59 6.13
N PRO A 117 -15.06 -24.79 7.18
CA PRO A 117 -15.91 -25.06 8.33
C PRO A 117 -17.40 -25.10 7.96
N PHE A 118 -18.22 -25.63 8.87
CA PHE A 118 -19.69 -25.56 8.80
C PHE A 118 -20.26 -25.03 10.11
N ASN A 119 -21.49 -24.53 10.09
CA ASN A 119 -22.17 -24.04 11.29
C ASN A 119 -22.88 -25.20 12.00
N ASN A 120 -22.50 -25.52 13.24
CA ASN A 120 -23.14 -26.60 14.01
C ASN A 120 -24.65 -26.39 14.21
N ALA A 121 -25.13 -25.14 14.23
CA ALA A 121 -26.56 -24.84 14.32
C ALA A 121 -27.30 -25.10 13.00
N ASN A 122 -26.61 -25.05 11.86
CA ASN A 122 -27.17 -25.35 10.56
C ASN A 122 -26.10 -25.89 9.60
N ILE A 123 -25.91 -27.20 9.63
CA ILE A 123 -24.93 -27.88 8.77
C ILE A 123 -25.37 -27.94 7.30
N THR A 124 -26.65 -27.66 6.99
CA THR A 124 -27.20 -27.84 5.64
C THR A 124 -26.77 -26.75 4.66
N GLN A 125 -26.23 -25.64 5.18
CA GLN A 125 -25.78 -24.50 4.39
C GLN A 125 -24.25 -24.38 4.45
N MET A 126 -23.64 -24.30 3.28
CA MET A 126 -22.23 -23.97 3.18
C MET A 126 -22.05 -22.47 3.47
N PRO A 127 -21.23 -22.09 4.46
CA PRO A 127 -21.06 -20.69 4.82
C PRO A 127 -20.35 -19.90 3.71
N ALA A 128 -20.63 -18.59 3.62
CA ALA A 128 -19.80 -17.68 2.85
C ALA A 128 -18.40 -17.57 3.48
N VAL A 129 -17.38 -17.31 2.67
CA VAL A 129 -16.01 -17.12 3.16
C VAL A 129 -15.94 -15.82 3.96
N LYS A 130 -15.58 -15.94 5.24
CA LYS A 130 -15.39 -14.81 6.14
C LYS A 130 -14.13 -15.03 6.98
N VAL A 131 -13.14 -14.17 6.76
CA VAL A 131 -11.84 -14.26 7.42
C VAL A 131 -11.75 -13.31 8.61
N ALA A 132 -10.85 -13.60 9.55
CA ALA A 132 -10.59 -12.73 10.70
C ALA A 132 -9.82 -11.46 10.27
N GLU A 133 -10.12 -10.33 10.93
CA GLU A 133 -9.39 -9.06 10.77
C GLU A 133 -7.97 -9.15 11.39
N ASP A 134 -7.87 -9.73 12.58
CA ASP A 134 -6.60 -9.96 13.25
C ASP A 134 -6.19 -11.42 13.10
N GLN A 135 -5.42 -11.73 12.06
CA GLN A 135 -4.83 -13.06 11.85
C GLN A 135 -3.42 -13.15 12.47
N SER A 136 -2.97 -12.17 13.26
CA SER A 136 -1.65 -12.26 13.91
C SER A 136 -1.57 -13.39 14.95
N LYS A 137 -2.72 -13.91 15.38
CA LYS A 137 -2.85 -15.08 16.24
C LYS A 137 -3.08 -16.32 15.38
N LEU A 138 -2.32 -17.38 15.66
CA LEU A 138 -2.39 -18.66 14.92
C LEU A 138 -3.82 -19.21 14.81
N ALA A 139 -4.60 -19.14 15.89
CA ALA A 139 -5.98 -19.65 15.88
C ALA A 139 -6.89 -18.89 14.90
N ASP A 140 -6.76 -17.56 14.83
CA ASP A 140 -7.59 -16.72 13.96
C ASP A 140 -7.17 -16.85 12.48
N PHE A 141 -5.87 -17.03 12.23
CA PHE A 141 -5.34 -17.40 10.91
C PHE A 141 -5.90 -18.76 10.46
N GLN A 142 -5.81 -19.80 11.30
CA GLN A 142 -6.28 -21.15 10.97
C GLN A 142 -7.80 -21.23 10.80
N ASN A 143 -8.56 -20.52 11.63
CA ASN A 143 -10.02 -20.48 11.52
C ASN A 143 -10.50 -19.66 10.30
N SER A 144 -9.60 -18.92 9.65
CA SER A 144 -9.90 -18.20 8.41
C SER A 144 -9.78 -19.09 7.17
N ASP A 145 -9.42 -20.36 7.30
CA ASP A 145 -9.32 -21.31 6.18
C ASP A 145 -10.65 -22.00 5.88
N PHE A 146 -11.03 -22.02 4.60
CA PHE A 146 -12.27 -22.60 4.12
C PHE A 146 -11.94 -23.55 2.98
N ILE A 147 -12.44 -24.78 3.02
CA ILE A 147 -12.25 -25.80 1.99
C ILE A 147 -13.59 -26.37 1.54
N SER A 148 -13.70 -26.73 0.26
CA SER A 148 -14.86 -27.46 -0.25
C SER A 148 -14.50 -28.39 -1.40
N ALA A 149 -15.38 -29.35 -1.62
CA ALA A 149 -15.52 -30.09 -2.86
C ALA A 149 -16.98 -29.96 -3.28
N GLU A 150 -17.26 -29.28 -4.39
CA GLU A 150 -18.65 -28.95 -4.79
C GLU A 150 -19.08 -29.74 -6.02
N ASN A 151 -20.22 -30.42 -5.91
CA ASN A 151 -20.90 -31.16 -6.97
C ASN A 151 -19.97 -32.14 -7.72
N ARG A 152 -19.20 -32.93 -6.96
CA ARG A 152 -18.22 -33.87 -7.50
C ARG A 152 -18.79 -35.28 -7.58
N LYS A 153 -18.45 -35.97 -8.66
CA LYS A 153 -18.72 -37.40 -8.81
C LYS A 153 -17.73 -38.19 -7.96
N VAL A 154 -18.24 -39.19 -7.25
CA VAL A 154 -17.44 -40.14 -6.47
C VAL A 154 -17.79 -41.53 -6.97
N GLU A 155 -16.76 -42.29 -7.34
CA GLU A 155 -16.87 -43.62 -7.92
C GLU A 155 -16.96 -44.70 -6.83
N PHE A 156 -17.76 -45.74 -7.02
CA PHE A 156 -17.95 -46.79 -6.01
C PHE A 156 -16.64 -47.53 -5.66
N ASN A 157 -15.87 -47.95 -6.67
CA ASN A 157 -14.64 -48.74 -6.47
C ASN A 157 -13.43 -47.89 -6.03
N THR A 158 -13.47 -46.58 -6.28
CA THR A 158 -12.41 -45.64 -5.96
C THR A 158 -13.02 -44.34 -5.43
N PRO A 159 -13.58 -44.34 -4.21
CA PRO A 159 -14.39 -43.24 -3.71
C PRO A 159 -13.51 -42.08 -3.27
N THR A 160 -12.97 -41.33 -4.23
CA THR A 160 -12.09 -40.18 -3.99
C THR A 160 -12.84 -38.88 -4.15
N LEU A 161 -12.58 -37.92 -3.25
CA LEU A 161 -13.12 -36.57 -3.33
C LEU A 161 -11.99 -35.56 -3.22
N GLU A 162 -11.87 -34.69 -4.20
CA GLU A 162 -10.84 -33.66 -4.25
C GLU A 162 -11.39 -32.34 -3.69
N PHE A 163 -10.74 -31.84 -2.64
CA PHE A 163 -11.04 -30.56 -2.00
C PHE A 163 -10.14 -29.46 -2.54
N THR A 164 -10.68 -28.25 -2.54
CA THR A 164 -9.96 -27.01 -2.87
C THR A 164 -10.19 -25.97 -1.77
N HIS A 165 -9.20 -25.12 -1.54
CA HIS A 165 -9.40 -23.94 -0.68
C HIS A 165 -10.34 -22.95 -1.36
N ARG A 166 -11.20 -22.30 -0.56
CA ARG A 166 -12.13 -21.25 -0.97
C ARG A 166 -11.59 -19.85 -0.65
N THR A 167 -10.45 -19.79 0.03
CA THR A 167 -9.69 -18.59 0.37
C THR A 167 -8.50 -18.43 -0.56
N ALA A 168 -7.97 -17.22 -0.64
CA ALA A 168 -6.65 -16.96 -1.21
C ALA A 168 -5.63 -16.84 -0.07
N ARG A 169 -4.42 -17.40 -0.24
CA ARG A 169 -3.31 -17.25 0.72
C ARG A 169 -2.29 -16.26 0.17
N VAL A 170 -1.99 -15.22 0.95
CA VAL A 170 -0.96 -14.23 0.62
C VAL A 170 0.19 -14.38 1.60
N THR A 171 1.37 -14.68 1.10
CA THR A 171 2.64 -14.76 1.83
C THR A 171 3.50 -13.55 1.48
N ILE A 172 3.99 -12.83 2.48
CA ILE A 172 4.90 -11.69 2.35
C ILE A 172 6.22 -12.04 3.03
N GLU A 173 7.30 -12.11 2.26
CA GLU A 173 8.65 -12.26 2.76
C GLU A 173 9.35 -10.90 2.77
N LEU A 174 9.69 -10.39 3.96
CA LEU A 174 10.43 -9.14 4.09
C LEU A 174 11.95 -9.36 4.00
N LYS A 175 12.63 -8.48 3.27
CA LYS A 175 14.09 -8.41 3.24
C LYS A 175 14.58 -7.03 3.61
N PRO A 176 15.72 -6.90 4.32
CA PRO A 176 16.36 -5.61 4.51
C PRO A 176 16.81 -5.07 3.15
N GLY A 177 16.45 -3.82 2.88
CA GLY A 177 16.92 -3.04 1.74
C GLY A 177 17.84 -1.90 2.18
N THR A 178 18.15 -0.99 1.27
CA THR A 178 19.04 0.15 1.53
C THR A 178 18.55 0.98 2.73
N GLY A 179 19.42 1.20 3.71
CA GLY A 179 19.10 1.94 4.94
C GLY A 179 18.59 1.09 6.10
N PHE A 180 18.35 -0.21 5.91
CA PHE A 180 18.02 -1.15 6.98
C PHE A 180 18.98 -2.35 6.97
N THR A 181 19.53 -2.71 8.12
CA THR A 181 20.33 -3.95 8.29
C THR A 181 19.49 -5.13 8.74
N SER A 182 18.27 -4.88 9.20
CA SER A 182 17.30 -5.87 9.68
C SER A 182 15.88 -5.34 9.52
N VAL A 183 14.93 -6.26 9.35
CA VAL A 183 13.48 -5.99 9.35
C VAL A 183 12.78 -6.67 10.54
N ALA A 184 13.56 -7.13 11.52
CA ALA A 184 13.03 -7.73 12.74
C ALA A 184 12.12 -6.75 13.51
N GLY A 185 11.00 -7.25 14.02
CA GLY A 185 10.01 -6.44 14.72
C GLY A 185 9.03 -5.71 13.80
N ALA A 186 9.08 -5.94 12.48
CA ALA A 186 8.09 -5.39 11.57
C ALA A 186 6.69 -5.97 11.86
N THR A 187 5.67 -5.10 11.79
CA THR A 187 4.26 -5.49 11.71
C THR A 187 3.82 -5.39 10.26
N VAL A 188 3.18 -6.44 9.73
CA VAL A 188 2.70 -6.49 8.34
C VAL A 188 1.19 -6.64 8.33
N SER A 189 0.54 -5.93 7.42
CA SER A 189 -0.90 -6.02 7.18
C SER A 189 -1.21 -5.96 5.69
N LEU A 190 -2.26 -6.67 5.28
CA LEU A 190 -2.92 -6.41 4.01
C LEU A 190 -3.94 -5.28 4.20
N VAL A 191 -4.06 -4.38 3.23
CA VAL A 191 -4.95 -3.21 3.29
C VAL A 191 -5.64 -2.95 1.94
N SER A 192 -6.66 -2.09 1.95
CA SER A 192 -7.51 -1.78 0.79
C SER A 192 -8.27 -2.99 0.23
N LEU A 193 -8.61 -3.94 1.11
CA LEU A 193 -9.45 -5.09 0.78
C LEU A 193 -10.93 -4.69 0.74
N SER A 194 -11.76 -5.51 0.09
CA SER A 194 -13.21 -5.35 0.02
C SER A 194 -13.90 -5.73 1.32
N ALA A 195 -14.96 -4.99 1.67
CA ALA A 195 -15.85 -5.29 2.80
C ALA A 195 -16.98 -6.27 2.45
N ASP A 196 -16.96 -6.84 1.24
CA ASP A 196 -18.01 -7.74 0.75
C ASP A 196 -18.24 -8.93 1.70
N ASN A 197 -19.51 -9.29 1.87
CA ASN A 197 -19.97 -10.31 2.81
C ASN A 197 -19.53 -10.06 4.28
N GLY A 198 -19.22 -8.80 4.63
CA GLY A 198 -18.78 -8.41 5.96
C GLY A 198 -17.36 -8.86 6.29
N ASN A 199 -16.51 -9.02 5.26
CA ASN A 199 -15.07 -9.23 5.43
C ASN A 199 -14.36 -7.93 5.85
N PRO A 200 -13.16 -8.03 6.46
CA PRO A 200 -12.40 -6.85 6.86
C PRO A 200 -11.69 -6.19 5.66
N THR A 201 -11.58 -4.86 5.68
CA THR A 201 -10.84 -4.09 4.65
C THR A 201 -9.33 -4.05 4.88
N ALA A 202 -8.88 -4.54 6.04
CA ALA A 202 -7.49 -4.73 6.39
C ALA A 202 -7.33 -6.01 7.21
N ILE A 203 -6.24 -6.75 7.00
CA ILE A 203 -5.94 -7.98 7.73
C ILE A 203 -4.54 -7.87 8.33
N LYS A 204 -4.42 -8.02 9.65
CA LYS A 204 -3.12 -8.13 10.31
C LYS A 204 -2.58 -9.54 10.11
N THR A 205 -1.39 -9.66 9.53
CA THR A 205 -0.85 -10.96 9.09
C THR A 205 -0.30 -11.79 10.26
N TYR A 206 -0.35 -13.11 10.12
CA TYR A 206 0.36 -14.08 10.94
C TYR A 206 1.86 -14.05 10.64
N ASN A 207 2.75 -13.97 11.63
CA ASN A 207 4.19 -14.18 11.40
C ASN A 207 4.46 -15.68 11.42
N ALA A 208 4.65 -16.28 10.24
CA ALA A 208 4.86 -17.71 10.09
C ALA A 208 6.26 -18.13 10.53
N SER A 209 7.30 -17.38 10.12
CA SER A 209 8.67 -17.58 10.58
C SER A 209 9.57 -16.41 10.15
N GLY A 210 10.45 -15.97 11.06
CA GLY A 210 11.43 -14.93 10.77
C GLY A 210 10.79 -13.66 10.17
N ASN A 211 11.09 -13.39 8.90
CA ASN A 211 10.58 -12.25 8.14
C ASN A 211 9.41 -12.60 7.21
N THR A 212 8.80 -13.78 7.38
CA THR A 212 7.71 -14.28 6.53
C THR A 212 6.38 -14.14 7.26
N TYR A 213 5.44 -13.50 6.58
CA TYR A 213 4.13 -13.13 7.08
C TYR A 213 3.04 -13.67 6.17
N GLU A 214 1.90 -14.05 6.72
CA GLU A 214 0.83 -14.71 5.95
C GLU A 214 -0.56 -14.21 6.34
N ALA A 215 -1.46 -14.20 5.37
CA ALA A 215 -2.87 -13.94 5.59
C ALA A 215 -3.71 -14.75 4.61
N LEU A 216 -4.90 -15.16 5.08
CA LEU A 216 -5.97 -15.69 4.24
C LEU A 216 -6.98 -14.60 3.96
N THR A 217 -7.35 -14.44 2.69
CA THR A 217 -8.36 -13.47 2.26
C THR A 217 -9.55 -14.17 1.65
N ALA A 218 -10.73 -13.55 1.74
CA ALA A 218 -11.83 -13.88 0.84
C ALA A 218 -11.42 -13.55 -0.61
N PRO A 219 -11.93 -14.31 -1.62
CA PRO A 219 -11.66 -14.02 -3.03
C PRO A 219 -12.16 -12.64 -3.43
N GLN A 220 -11.33 -11.84 -4.08
CA GLN A 220 -11.60 -10.44 -4.40
C GLN A 220 -10.58 -9.85 -5.38
N THR A 221 -10.83 -8.64 -5.87
CA THR A 221 -9.86 -7.88 -6.65
C THR A 221 -9.41 -6.65 -5.88
N VAL A 222 -8.11 -6.53 -5.65
CA VAL A 222 -7.48 -5.29 -5.15
C VAL A 222 -7.09 -4.43 -6.35
N ALA A 223 -7.61 -3.21 -6.40
CA ALA A 223 -7.38 -2.32 -7.54
C ALA A 223 -5.92 -1.86 -7.65
N ALA A 224 -5.43 -1.70 -8.89
CA ALA A 224 -4.14 -1.11 -9.20
C ALA A 224 -3.92 0.23 -8.49
N GLY A 225 -2.69 0.50 -8.07
CA GLY A 225 -2.28 1.74 -7.40
C GLY A 225 -2.80 1.91 -5.97
N LYS A 226 -3.63 0.99 -5.45
CA LYS A 226 -4.07 1.03 -4.05
C LYS A 226 -3.02 0.44 -3.13
N PRO A 227 -2.83 0.96 -1.90
CA PRO A 227 -2.00 0.29 -0.90
C PRO A 227 -2.50 -1.14 -0.70
N PHE A 228 -1.64 -2.12 -0.83
CA PHE A 228 -2.00 -3.53 -0.66
C PHE A 228 -1.27 -4.17 0.51
N VAL A 229 0.05 -3.99 0.61
CA VAL A 229 0.83 -4.43 1.79
C VAL A 229 1.29 -3.20 2.57
N LYS A 230 0.99 -3.17 3.86
CA LYS A 230 1.47 -2.18 4.82
C LYS A 230 2.54 -2.83 5.70
N VAL A 231 3.69 -2.16 5.87
CA VAL A 231 4.76 -2.58 6.77
C VAL A 231 5.06 -1.45 7.75
N GLU A 232 4.99 -1.76 9.04
CA GLU A 232 5.36 -0.85 10.13
C GLU A 232 6.65 -1.37 10.77
N LEU A 233 7.73 -0.57 10.71
CA LEU A 233 9.04 -0.95 11.23
C LEU A 233 9.68 0.27 11.90
N GLY A 234 9.95 0.17 13.21
CA GLY A 234 10.38 1.31 14.02
C GLY A 234 9.29 2.39 14.06
N SER A 235 9.64 3.63 13.72
CA SER A 235 8.70 4.74 13.53
C SER A 235 8.18 4.88 12.08
N GLY A 236 8.67 4.05 11.16
CA GLY A 236 8.31 4.12 9.74
C GLY A 236 7.07 3.30 9.41
N THR A 237 6.24 3.83 8.51
CA THR A 237 5.13 3.10 7.88
C THR A 237 5.28 3.15 6.38
N PHE A 238 5.31 1.98 5.76
CA PHE A 238 5.59 1.81 4.33
C PHE A 238 4.49 1.02 3.64
N TYR A 239 4.26 1.30 2.35
CA TYR A 239 3.20 0.68 1.58
C TYR A 239 3.71 0.15 0.24
N PHE A 240 3.33 -1.07 -0.11
CA PHE A 240 3.44 -1.62 -1.46
C PHE A 240 2.11 -1.42 -2.17
N ARG A 241 2.18 -0.93 -3.42
CA ARG A 241 1.03 -0.71 -4.30
C ARG A 241 1.26 -1.52 -5.58
N PRO A 242 0.35 -2.43 -5.96
CA PRO A 242 0.48 -3.18 -7.19
C PRO A 242 0.22 -2.26 -8.39
N GLN A 243 0.94 -2.47 -9.49
CA GLN A 243 0.77 -1.69 -10.73
C GLN A 243 -0.45 -2.14 -11.55
N ASN A 244 -0.86 -3.41 -11.37
CA ASN A 244 -2.05 -4.00 -11.95
C ASN A 244 -3.06 -4.33 -10.84
N ASN A 245 -4.29 -4.66 -11.26
CA ASN A 245 -5.28 -5.23 -10.35
C ASN A 245 -4.77 -6.58 -9.86
N VAL A 246 -4.75 -6.79 -8.54
CA VAL A 246 -4.45 -8.10 -7.94
C VAL A 246 -5.76 -8.85 -7.76
N VAL A 247 -5.98 -9.86 -8.58
CA VAL A 247 -7.13 -10.76 -8.44
C VAL A 247 -6.73 -11.89 -7.50
N LEU A 248 -7.26 -11.86 -6.27
CA LEU A 248 -7.09 -12.88 -5.25
C LEU A 248 -8.17 -13.95 -5.44
N GLU A 249 -7.80 -15.07 -6.06
CA GLU A 249 -8.72 -16.16 -6.39
C GLU A 249 -8.78 -17.21 -5.28
N ALA A 250 -9.93 -17.85 -5.13
CA ALA A 250 -10.09 -19.02 -4.28
C ALA A 250 -9.10 -20.12 -4.69
N GLY A 251 -8.39 -20.70 -3.74
CA GLY A 251 -7.47 -21.80 -4.00
C GLY A 251 -6.10 -21.38 -4.53
N SER A 252 -5.81 -20.08 -4.54
CA SER A 252 -4.56 -19.53 -5.09
C SER A 252 -3.61 -19.02 -4.01
N ARG A 253 -2.30 -19.13 -4.27
CA ARG A 253 -1.23 -18.67 -3.37
C ARG A 253 -0.44 -17.55 -4.04
N TYR A 254 -0.24 -16.47 -3.30
CA TYR A 254 0.46 -15.28 -3.76
C TYR A 254 1.66 -15.07 -2.85
N LYS A 255 2.87 -15.18 -3.37
CA LYS A 255 4.08 -14.87 -2.60
C LYS A 255 4.66 -13.55 -3.08
N TYR A 256 4.83 -12.60 -2.18
CA TYR A 256 5.47 -11.31 -2.39
C TYR A 256 6.78 -11.26 -1.60
N THR A 257 7.91 -11.09 -2.26
CA THR A 257 9.18 -10.78 -1.60
C THR A 257 9.41 -9.28 -1.66
N VAL A 258 9.36 -8.63 -0.50
CA VAL A 258 9.37 -7.17 -0.36
C VAL A 258 10.63 -6.74 0.39
N LYS A 259 11.48 -5.94 -0.27
CA LYS A 259 12.60 -5.24 0.35
C LYS A 259 12.11 -3.97 1.04
N VAL A 260 12.49 -3.79 2.30
CA VAL A 260 12.21 -2.59 3.10
C VAL A 260 13.43 -1.67 3.02
N ASN A 261 13.31 -0.55 2.31
CA ASN A 261 14.35 0.49 2.23
C ASN A 261 13.92 1.71 3.05
N ALA A 262 14.86 2.54 3.46
CA ALA A 262 14.56 3.82 4.12
C ALA A 262 13.68 4.73 3.24
N THR A 263 13.74 4.56 1.92
CA THR A 263 12.96 5.29 0.90
C THR A 263 11.60 4.66 0.59
N GLY A 264 11.29 3.46 1.10
CA GLY A 264 10.03 2.76 0.78
C GLY A 264 10.17 1.24 0.63
N LEU A 265 9.05 0.58 0.34
CA LEU A 265 9.05 -0.85 0.00
C LEU A 265 9.37 -1.03 -1.47
N THR A 266 10.22 -1.99 -1.83
CA THR A 266 10.46 -2.41 -3.21
C THR A 266 10.14 -3.89 -3.36
N LEU A 267 9.42 -4.27 -4.42
CA LEU A 267 9.18 -5.68 -4.72
C LEU A 267 10.43 -6.26 -5.38
N GLU A 268 11.04 -7.25 -4.74
CA GLU A 268 12.16 -7.99 -5.33
C GLU A 268 11.65 -9.16 -6.20
N GLY A 269 10.45 -9.67 -5.90
CA GLY A 269 9.78 -10.67 -6.71
C GLY A 269 8.35 -10.94 -6.24
N CYS A 270 7.49 -11.37 -7.14
CA CYS A 270 6.18 -11.92 -6.82
C CYS A 270 5.95 -13.18 -7.66
N THR A 271 5.36 -14.21 -7.07
CA THR A 271 4.95 -15.46 -7.75
C THR A 271 3.47 -15.72 -7.43
N ILE A 272 2.61 -15.80 -8.45
CA ILE A 272 1.17 -16.07 -8.35
C ILE A 272 0.86 -17.47 -8.89
N GLY A 273 0.67 -18.43 -7.99
CA GLY A 273 0.30 -19.80 -8.37
C GLY A 273 -1.14 -20.14 -8.06
N SER A 274 -1.61 -21.23 -8.69
CA SER A 274 -2.65 -22.02 -8.01
C SER A 274 -2.05 -22.54 -6.69
N TRP A 275 -2.82 -23.26 -5.87
CA TRP A 275 -2.20 -23.99 -4.76
C TRP A 275 -0.98 -24.81 -5.26
N ALA A 276 -0.97 -25.24 -6.53
CA ALA A 276 0.21 -25.59 -7.32
C ALA A 276 0.76 -24.42 -8.19
N ASP A 277 2.09 -24.27 -8.25
CA ASP A 277 2.86 -23.16 -8.85
C ASP A 277 2.25 -22.34 -10.00
N GLY A 278 2.54 -21.03 -9.95
CA GLY A 278 2.40 -20.06 -11.04
C GLY A 278 3.18 -18.80 -10.63
N GLY A 279 3.78 -18.08 -11.57
CA GLY A 279 3.06 -17.10 -12.39
C GLY A 279 3.36 -15.70 -11.87
N GLY A 280 4.62 -15.26 -11.97
CA GLY A 280 5.05 -14.01 -11.35
C GLY A 280 4.52 -12.75 -12.04
N GLU A 281 4.00 -11.81 -11.24
CA GLU A 281 3.82 -10.42 -11.67
C GLU A 281 4.99 -9.58 -11.17
N SER A 282 5.80 -9.05 -12.08
CA SER A 282 6.74 -7.98 -11.74
C SER A 282 5.99 -6.66 -11.58
N GLY A 283 6.12 -6.02 -10.42
CA GLY A 283 5.71 -4.63 -10.22
C GLY A 283 6.81 -3.89 -9.49
N THR A 284 7.45 -2.90 -10.12
CA THR A 284 8.38 -2.00 -9.45
C THR A 284 7.59 -1.09 -8.52
N ALA A 285 7.97 -1.05 -7.25
CA ALA A 285 7.53 0.03 -6.38
C ALA A 285 8.31 1.28 -6.78
N GLU A 286 7.57 2.31 -7.17
CA GLU A 286 8.12 3.62 -7.46
C GLU A 286 8.33 4.35 -6.13
N ASP A 287 9.57 4.75 -5.87
CA ASP A 287 9.86 5.73 -4.83
C ASP A 287 9.19 7.04 -5.26
N LEU A 288 8.02 7.31 -4.69
CA LEU A 288 7.26 8.52 -4.98
C LEU A 288 8.01 9.79 -4.60
N GLY A 289 9.03 9.69 -3.73
CA GLY A 289 9.82 10.84 -3.29
C GLY A 289 9.24 11.67 -2.17
N TYR A 290 8.13 11.23 -1.59
CA TYR A 290 7.46 11.94 -0.50
C TYR A 290 6.71 11.01 0.46
N ILE A 291 6.43 11.54 1.66
CA ILE A 291 5.47 11.00 2.63
C ILE A 291 4.34 12.03 2.78
N TYR A 292 3.07 11.62 2.70
CA TYR A 292 1.93 12.52 2.87
C TYR A 292 1.19 12.26 4.19
N ASP A 293 1.06 13.30 5.02
CA ASP A 293 0.23 13.30 6.23
C ASP A 293 -1.11 14.00 5.95
N SER A 294 -2.19 13.22 5.93
CA SER A 294 -3.54 13.72 5.67
C SER A 294 -4.12 14.57 6.81
N ASN A 295 -3.63 14.44 8.04
CA ASN A 295 -4.13 15.20 9.18
C ASN A 295 -3.65 16.65 9.12
N THR A 296 -2.38 16.84 8.76
CA THR A 296 -1.77 18.17 8.62
C THR A 296 -1.75 18.68 7.18
N LYS A 297 -2.23 17.87 6.22
CA LYS A 297 -2.15 18.11 4.77
C LYS A 297 -0.72 18.41 4.31
N THR A 298 0.27 17.65 4.79
CA THR A 298 1.69 17.94 4.58
C THR A 298 2.40 16.87 3.76
N TYR A 299 3.10 17.28 2.71
CA TYR A 299 4.09 16.47 2.01
C TYR A 299 5.45 16.63 2.69
N THR A 300 6.08 15.53 3.09
CA THR A 300 7.51 15.48 3.45
C THR A 300 8.28 14.96 2.26
N VAL A 301 8.98 15.83 1.55
CA VAL A 301 9.61 15.55 0.24
C VAL A 301 11.11 15.31 0.38
N TYR A 302 11.63 14.26 -0.25
CA TYR A 302 13.05 13.89 -0.17
C TYR A 302 13.68 13.55 -1.53
N ASN A 303 12.95 13.63 -2.65
CA ASN A 303 13.54 13.59 -3.99
C ASN A 303 12.76 14.47 -4.99
N ALA A 304 13.24 14.53 -6.24
CA ALA A 304 12.67 15.36 -7.30
C ALA A 304 11.22 14.99 -7.66
N ASP A 305 10.93 13.70 -7.78
CA ASP A 305 9.62 13.22 -8.20
C ASP A 305 8.56 13.55 -7.13
N GLY A 306 8.94 13.49 -5.85
CA GLY A 306 8.04 13.90 -4.78
C GLY A 306 7.77 15.39 -4.71
N LEU A 307 8.74 16.21 -5.12
CA LEU A 307 8.54 17.65 -5.24
C LEU A 307 7.59 17.98 -6.40
N LEU A 308 7.71 17.28 -7.52
CA LEU A 308 6.80 17.40 -8.67
C LEU A 308 5.37 16.97 -8.29
N ALA A 309 5.22 15.87 -7.55
CA ALA A 309 3.92 15.41 -7.06
C ALA A 309 3.26 16.42 -6.11
N TRP A 310 4.02 16.98 -5.16
CA TRP A 310 3.52 18.07 -4.32
C TRP A 310 3.12 19.29 -5.16
N ASN A 311 3.94 19.66 -6.14
CA ASN A 311 3.66 20.81 -7.01
C ASN A 311 2.33 20.62 -7.75
N GLU A 312 2.05 19.43 -8.28
CA GLU A 312 0.75 19.12 -8.89
C GLU A 312 -0.40 19.19 -7.88
N ALA A 313 -0.23 18.59 -6.70
CA ALA A 313 -1.25 18.57 -5.65
C ALA A 313 -1.61 19.98 -5.16
N SER A 314 -0.60 20.83 -4.95
CA SER A 314 -0.77 22.21 -4.47
C SER A 314 -1.55 23.11 -5.43
N GLN A 315 -1.67 22.72 -6.71
CA GLN A 315 -2.47 23.44 -7.69
C GLN A 315 -3.96 23.05 -7.64
N LYS A 316 -4.27 21.89 -7.05
CA LYS A 316 -5.63 21.40 -6.85
C LYS A 316 -6.18 21.80 -5.47
N ASP A 317 -5.30 21.84 -4.46
CA ASP A 317 -5.58 22.37 -3.12
C ASP A 317 -4.41 23.27 -2.69
N GLU A 318 -4.64 24.59 -2.78
CA GLU A 318 -3.64 25.62 -2.46
C GLU A 318 -3.21 25.64 -0.99
N SER A 319 -3.92 24.93 -0.11
CA SER A 319 -3.60 24.85 1.34
C SER A 319 -2.64 23.73 1.69
N ILE A 320 -2.24 22.88 0.73
CA ILE A 320 -1.33 21.76 0.97
C ILE A 320 0.07 22.25 1.36
N ASN A 321 0.59 21.72 2.46
CA ASN A 321 1.91 22.05 2.98
C ASN A 321 3.00 21.18 2.33
N CYS A 322 4.22 21.71 2.27
CA CYS A 322 5.44 20.99 1.90
C CYS A 322 6.51 21.21 2.95
N THR A 323 7.21 20.14 3.31
CA THR A 323 8.43 20.16 4.12
C THR A 323 9.49 19.36 3.40
N LEU A 324 10.64 19.95 3.12
CA LEU A 324 11.77 19.19 2.57
C LEU A 324 12.47 18.40 3.68
N ALA A 325 12.92 17.19 3.36
CA ALA A 325 13.71 16.32 4.23
C ALA A 325 15.07 15.94 3.63
N ALA A 326 15.34 16.39 2.40
CA ALA A 326 16.62 16.24 1.72
C ALA A 326 16.81 17.39 0.72
N ASP A 327 18.05 17.57 0.27
CA ASP A 327 18.33 18.42 -0.89
C ASP A 327 17.75 17.76 -2.15
N ILE A 328 17.14 18.58 -3.01
CA ILE A 328 16.40 18.13 -4.19
C ILE A 328 17.10 18.65 -5.46
N ASP A 329 17.34 17.77 -6.42
CA ASP A 329 17.88 18.14 -7.73
C ASP A 329 16.78 18.06 -8.80
N LEU A 330 16.42 19.21 -9.38
CA LEU A 330 15.45 19.34 -10.47
C LEU A 330 16.10 19.42 -11.86
N THR A 331 17.42 19.19 -11.97
CA THR A 331 18.12 19.25 -13.25
C THR A 331 17.49 18.29 -14.26
N GLY A 332 17.07 18.85 -15.41
CA GLY A 332 16.42 18.08 -16.48
C GLY A 332 14.97 17.66 -16.20
N LYS A 333 14.38 18.08 -15.09
CA LYS A 333 12.97 17.84 -14.75
C LYS A 333 12.10 19.00 -15.24
N GLU A 334 10.93 18.69 -15.79
CA GLU A 334 9.97 19.73 -16.18
C GLU A 334 9.20 20.24 -14.98
N TRP A 335 9.12 21.58 -14.84
CA TRP A 335 8.31 22.24 -13.83
C TRP A 335 7.12 22.94 -14.46
N THR A 336 5.92 22.42 -14.22
CA THR A 336 4.68 22.96 -14.79
C THR A 336 3.69 23.39 -13.73
N ARG A 337 3.16 24.60 -13.86
CA ARG A 337 2.02 25.11 -13.08
C ARG A 337 0.87 25.50 -14.03
N SER A 338 -0.14 24.66 -14.14
CA SER A 338 -1.29 24.80 -15.05
C SER A 338 -2.35 25.75 -14.48
N GLY A 339 -2.31 27.01 -14.90
CA GLY A 339 -3.30 28.03 -14.60
C GLY A 339 -2.78 29.40 -15.05
N ILE A 340 -3.65 30.37 -15.35
CA ILE A 340 -3.20 31.75 -15.68
C ILE A 340 -2.92 32.55 -14.39
N PHE A 341 -3.49 32.11 -13.27
CA PHE A 341 -3.25 32.64 -11.92
C PHE A 341 -3.21 31.49 -10.93
N THR A 342 -2.01 31.07 -10.52
CA THR A 342 -1.86 30.07 -9.46
C THR A 342 -1.64 30.74 -8.11
N PHE A 343 -2.35 30.25 -7.10
CA PHE A 343 -2.33 30.73 -5.73
C PHE A 343 -1.70 29.67 -4.83
N TYR A 344 -0.99 30.10 -3.80
CA TYR A 344 -0.51 29.23 -2.74
C TYR A 344 -0.83 29.83 -1.37
N SER A 345 -1.46 29.01 -0.52
CA SER A 345 -1.96 29.39 0.80
C SER A 345 -1.45 28.49 1.93
N GLY A 346 -0.68 27.45 1.59
CA GLY A 346 -0.03 26.54 2.54
C GLY A 346 1.33 27.04 3.03
N VAL A 347 2.01 26.18 3.79
CA VAL A 347 3.38 26.37 4.26
C VAL A 347 4.33 25.55 3.41
N PHE A 348 5.27 26.22 2.73
CA PHE A 348 6.44 25.59 2.14
C PHE A 348 7.64 25.82 3.05
N ASN A 349 8.15 24.76 3.65
CA ASN A 349 9.29 24.80 4.56
C ASN A 349 10.46 24.00 4.00
N GLY A 350 11.51 24.69 3.55
CA GLY A 350 12.71 24.04 3.03
C GLY A 350 13.55 23.36 4.11
N GLN A 351 13.33 23.64 5.41
CA GLN A 351 14.11 23.09 6.52
C GLN A 351 15.64 23.28 6.40
N GLY A 352 16.08 24.27 5.62
CA GLY A 352 17.50 24.49 5.31
C GLY A 352 18.02 23.63 4.16
N HIS A 353 17.20 22.78 3.55
CA HIS A 353 17.55 22.05 2.33
C HIS A 353 17.52 22.93 1.09
N ARG A 354 18.24 22.46 0.06
CA ARG A 354 18.42 23.13 -1.22
C ARG A 354 17.56 22.50 -2.30
N ILE A 355 17.04 23.30 -3.22
CA ILE A 355 16.51 22.83 -4.51
C ILE A 355 17.44 23.36 -5.59
N THR A 356 18.10 22.47 -6.33
CA THR A 356 19.07 22.81 -7.38
C THR A 356 18.47 22.62 -8.76
N GLY A 357 18.89 23.42 -9.73
CA GLY A 357 18.57 23.18 -11.15
C GLY A 357 17.13 23.50 -11.52
N PHE A 358 16.43 24.31 -10.71
CA PHE A 358 15.09 24.79 -11.03
C PHE A 358 15.14 25.67 -12.29
N ASN A 359 14.66 25.13 -13.40
CA ASN A 359 14.71 25.75 -14.72
C ASN A 359 13.33 25.77 -15.34
N SER A 360 12.99 26.89 -15.99
CA SER A 360 11.79 26.97 -16.81
C SER A 360 11.94 27.99 -17.93
N SER A 361 11.86 27.49 -19.16
CA SER A 361 11.83 28.29 -20.38
C SER A 361 10.38 28.60 -20.74
N ALA A 362 9.99 29.88 -20.64
CA ALA A 362 8.65 30.40 -20.94
C ALA A 362 7.60 30.23 -19.82
N MET A 363 7.91 30.72 -18.62
CA MET A 363 6.91 30.82 -17.54
C MET A 363 5.92 31.96 -17.79
N ASN A 364 4.64 31.64 -17.65
CA ASN A 364 3.51 32.58 -17.61
C ASN A 364 3.11 32.98 -16.17
N ASN A 365 3.51 32.20 -15.16
CA ASN A 365 3.21 32.42 -13.74
C ASN A 365 4.51 32.55 -12.95
N THR A 366 4.73 33.69 -12.29
CA THR A 366 6.11 34.16 -12.12
C THR A 366 6.78 33.63 -10.84
N GLY A 367 7.46 32.50 -10.92
CA GLY A 367 8.39 31.99 -9.89
C GLY A 367 8.11 30.54 -9.46
N PHE A 368 8.94 30.02 -8.55
CA PHE A 368 8.82 28.65 -8.01
C PHE A 368 7.39 28.32 -7.55
N LEU A 369 6.73 29.22 -6.82
CA LEU A 369 5.34 29.05 -6.34
C LEU A 369 4.30 29.79 -7.19
N GLY A 370 4.67 30.26 -8.38
CA GLY A 370 3.74 30.87 -9.33
C GLY A 370 3.32 32.30 -8.97
N SER A 371 2.07 32.66 -9.26
CA SER A 371 1.65 34.08 -9.35
C SER A 371 1.38 34.77 -8.02
N LEU A 372 0.84 34.07 -7.01
CA LEU A 372 0.43 34.71 -5.75
C LEU A 372 0.65 33.80 -4.53
N LEU A 373 1.33 34.32 -3.51
CA LEU A 373 1.33 33.80 -2.14
C LEU A 373 0.27 34.57 -1.35
N SER A 374 -0.72 33.88 -0.80
CA SER A 374 -1.82 34.53 -0.06
C SER A 374 -1.37 35.01 1.32
N GLU A 375 -2.22 35.79 2.00
CA GLU A 375 -1.98 36.26 3.38
C GLU A 375 -1.74 35.13 4.38
N ARG A 376 -2.20 33.90 4.08
CA ARG A 376 -1.95 32.71 4.90
C ARG A 376 -0.71 31.92 4.48
N GLY A 377 -0.22 32.19 3.28
CA GLY A 377 0.90 31.47 2.69
C GLY A 377 2.22 31.84 3.36
N VAL A 378 3.03 30.81 3.64
CA VAL A 378 4.35 30.98 4.24
C VAL A 378 5.37 30.20 3.44
N ILE A 379 6.41 30.88 2.97
CA ILE A 379 7.59 30.25 2.36
C ILE A 379 8.75 30.51 3.31
N LYS A 380 9.34 29.45 3.85
CA LYS A 380 10.44 29.59 4.80
C LYS A 380 11.56 28.59 4.61
N ASN A 381 12.75 29.00 5.02
CA ASN A 381 13.94 28.15 5.13
C ASN A 381 14.32 27.46 3.80
N LEU A 382 14.10 28.11 2.67
CA LEU A 382 14.25 27.54 1.33
C LEU A 382 15.43 28.16 0.59
N GLN A 383 16.26 27.32 -0.03
CA GLN A 383 17.39 27.77 -0.84
C GLN A 383 17.24 27.24 -2.27
N LEU A 384 16.98 28.14 -3.23
CA LEU A 384 16.96 27.81 -4.66
C LEU A 384 18.35 28.06 -5.26
N ILE A 385 18.98 27.00 -5.75
CA ILE A 385 20.36 27.03 -6.24
C ILE A 385 20.37 26.85 -7.75
N ASP A 386 21.17 27.67 -8.43
CA ASP A 386 21.40 27.60 -9.88
C ASP A 386 20.08 27.61 -10.68
N VAL A 387 19.22 28.59 -10.40
CA VAL A 387 17.98 28.76 -11.17
C VAL A 387 18.29 29.31 -12.55
N ASN A 388 17.53 28.87 -13.56
CA ASN A 388 17.58 29.45 -14.90
C ASN A 388 16.17 29.70 -15.41
N LEU A 389 15.68 30.92 -15.23
CA LEU A 389 14.28 31.28 -15.46
C LEU A 389 14.16 32.25 -16.63
N TYR A 390 13.18 32.01 -17.50
CA TYR A 390 12.83 32.89 -18.60
C TYR A 390 11.30 33.11 -18.69
N GLY A 391 10.85 34.32 -18.39
CA GLY A 391 9.45 34.72 -18.57
C GLY A 391 9.15 35.19 -20.00
N SER A 392 8.29 34.47 -20.70
CA SER A 392 7.94 34.75 -22.10
C SER A 392 6.88 35.86 -22.23
N SER A 393 5.95 35.95 -21.28
CA SER A 393 4.74 36.79 -21.37
C SER A 393 4.59 37.83 -20.26
N GLY A 394 5.63 38.10 -19.47
CA GLY A 394 5.52 39.01 -18.33
C GLY A 394 6.80 39.20 -17.54
N ASN A 395 6.64 39.56 -16.27
CA ASN A 395 7.74 39.68 -15.30
C ASN A 395 8.24 38.30 -14.89
N THR A 396 9.35 38.20 -14.16
CA THR A 396 9.83 36.92 -13.63
C THR A 396 10.50 37.14 -12.28
N ALA A 397 10.15 36.31 -11.31
CA ALA A 397 10.75 36.30 -9.98
C ALA A 397 11.27 34.90 -9.67
N GLY A 398 12.22 34.77 -8.76
CA GLY A 398 12.73 33.45 -8.34
C GLY A 398 11.71 32.64 -7.55
N ILE A 399 11.05 33.26 -6.56
CA ILE A 399 10.15 32.55 -5.63
C ILE A 399 8.68 32.71 -6.03
N VAL A 400 8.16 33.94 -6.10
CA VAL A 400 6.72 34.17 -6.34
C VAL A 400 6.46 35.50 -7.04
N GLY A 401 5.33 35.64 -7.75
CA GLY A 401 4.93 36.89 -8.36
C GLY A 401 4.56 37.93 -7.32
N ARG A 402 3.44 37.72 -6.63
CA ARG A 402 2.93 38.62 -5.61
C ARG A 402 2.99 37.97 -4.25
N ASN A 403 3.73 38.57 -3.34
CA ASN A 403 3.76 38.15 -1.94
C ASN A 403 2.70 38.92 -1.15
N HIS A 404 1.64 38.28 -0.67
CA HIS A 404 0.76 38.82 0.38
C HIS A 404 0.99 38.16 1.74
N GLY A 405 1.77 37.09 1.78
CA GLY A 405 2.07 36.32 2.98
C GLY A 405 3.46 36.63 3.52
N GLN A 406 4.20 35.58 3.86
CA GLN A 406 5.52 35.71 4.47
C GLN A 406 6.57 34.90 3.71
N ILE A 407 7.69 35.55 3.39
CA ILE A 407 8.89 34.90 2.83
C ILE A 407 10.04 35.12 3.81
N ILE A 408 10.50 34.04 4.45
CA ILE A 408 11.42 34.11 5.59
C ILE A 408 12.62 33.21 5.37
N ALA A 409 13.85 33.70 5.58
CA ALA A 409 15.06 32.89 5.45
C ALA A 409 15.16 32.15 4.11
N CYS A 410 14.82 32.82 3.01
CA CYS A 410 14.85 32.24 1.67
C CYS A 410 15.98 32.83 0.83
N SER A 411 16.50 32.04 -0.11
CA SER A 411 17.53 32.50 -1.02
C SER A 411 17.37 31.98 -2.44
N VAL A 412 17.90 32.75 -3.40
CA VAL A 412 17.89 32.38 -4.81
C VAL A 412 19.24 32.72 -5.43
N THR A 413 19.84 31.76 -6.14
CA THR A 413 21.00 32.00 -6.99
C THR A 413 20.74 31.61 -8.43
N GLY A 414 21.39 32.28 -9.39
CA GLY A 414 21.36 31.89 -10.80
C GLY A 414 20.97 33.02 -11.75
N LYS A 415 20.33 32.68 -12.87
CA LYS A 415 19.96 33.61 -13.95
C LYS A 415 18.45 33.72 -14.10
N ILE A 416 17.95 34.96 -14.07
CA ILE A 416 16.52 35.26 -14.26
C ILE A 416 16.38 36.31 -15.35
N SER A 417 15.60 35.98 -16.38
CA SER A 417 15.42 36.78 -17.58
C SER A 417 13.95 36.85 -18.00
N ALA A 418 13.58 37.84 -18.81
CA ALA A 418 12.21 38.03 -19.29
C ALA A 418 12.17 38.75 -20.65
N SER A 419 11.20 38.44 -21.51
CA SER A 419 11.05 39.09 -22.83
C SER A 419 10.71 40.57 -22.72
N TYR A 420 9.61 40.90 -22.03
CA TYR A 420 9.06 42.25 -21.98
C TYR A 420 8.98 42.81 -20.54
N GLY A 421 8.96 41.95 -19.53
CA GLY A 421 8.83 42.33 -18.12
C GLY A 421 10.16 42.61 -17.39
N GLY A 422 10.01 42.96 -16.11
CA GLY A 422 11.12 43.08 -15.15
C GLY A 422 11.51 41.74 -14.54
N THR A 423 12.69 41.69 -13.92
CA THR A 423 13.21 40.46 -13.28
C THR A 423 13.61 40.74 -11.83
N CYS A 424 13.43 39.75 -10.96
CA CYS A 424 13.62 39.88 -9.52
C CYS A 424 14.15 38.56 -8.93
N GLY A 425 14.94 38.64 -7.86
CA GLY A 425 15.45 37.46 -7.17
C GLY A 425 14.40 36.76 -6.32
N ILE A 426 13.62 37.51 -5.53
CA ILE A 426 12.67 36.94 -4.56
C ILE A 426 11.24 37.03 -5.08
N ALA A 427 10.67 38.23 -5.17
CA ALA A 427 9.29 38.45 -5.57
C ALA A 427 9.13 39.58 -6.58
N GLU A 428 8.06 39.57 -7.38
CA GLU A 428 7.79 40.69 -8.30
C GLU A 428 7.16 41.88 -7.57
N SER A 429 6.08 41.65 -6.83
CA SER A 429 5.44 42.65 -5.97
C SER A 429 5.35 42.13 -4.53
N ASN A 430 5.70 42.98 -3.58
CA ASN A 430 5.59 42.68 -2.15
C ASN A 430 4.47 43.47 -1.48
N TYR A 431 3.49 42.77 -0.95
CA TYR A 431 2.37 43.26 -0.13
C TYR A 431 2.39 42.66 1.30
N GLY A 432 3.31 41.73 1.59
CA GLY A 432 3.49 41.10 2.89
C GLY A 432 4.93 41.27 3.41
N ASP A 433 5.42 40.29 4.17
CA ASP A 433 6.74 40.36 4.80
C ASP A 433 7.79 39.60 3.99
N ILE A 434 8.95 40.23 3.78
CA ILE A 434 10.16 39.55 3.31
C ILE A 434 11.27 39.77 4.34
N ILE A 435 11.71 38.68 4.97
CA ILE A 435 12.59 38.75 6.16
C ILE A 435 13.82 37.86 5.93
N ALA A 436 15.01 38.42 6.16
CA ALA A 436 16.27 37.67 6.17
C ALA A 436 16.50 36.84 4.89
N CYS A 437 16.15 37.40 3.74
CA CYS A 437 16.27 36.76 2.43
C CYS A 437 17.43 37.33 1.62
N TRP A 438 17.97 36.55 0.68
CA TRP A 438 19.03 37.06 -0.19
C TRP A 438 19.00 36.51 -1.62
N PHE A 439 19.61 37.26 -2.54
CA PHE A 439 19.76 36.89 -3.94
C PHE A 439 21.21 37.07 -4.40
N ASP A 440 21.74 36.16 -5.22
CA ASP A 440 22.99 36.38 -5.96
C ASP A 440 22.90 35.83 -7.37
N GLY A 441 23.14 36.65 -8.38
CA GLY A 441 23.01 36.17 -9.75
C GLY A 441 22.87 37.25 -10.82
N THR A 442 22.36 36.83 -11.97
CA THR A 442 22.19 37.69 -13.15
C THR A 442 20.71 37.95 -13.41
N LEU A 443 20.31 39.21 -13.34
CA LEU A 443 19.00 39.72 -13.74
C LEU A 443 19.09 40.44 -15.09
N LYS A 444 17.97 40.50 -15.83
CA LYS A 444 17.87 41.39 -17.01
C LYS A 444 18.05 42.84 -16.59
N GLU A 445 18.87 43.60 -17.30
CA GLU A 445 19.31 44.95 -16.88
C GLU A 445 18.20 46.01 -16.79
N SER A 446 17.06 45.81 -17.43
CA SER A 446 15.95 46.77 -17.43
C SER A 446 14.88 46.43 -16.40
N ASN A 447 14.46 47.43 -15.62
CA ASN A 447 13.33 47.34 -14.68
C ASN A 447 13.44 46.21 -13.65
N ASN A 448 14.66 45.97 -13.15
CA ASN A 448 14.95 44.94 -12.16
C ASN A 448 15.06 45.49 -10.73
N GLY A 449 14.74 44.64 -9.76
CA GLY A 449 15.07 44.83 -8.36
C GLY A 449 15.51 43.49 -7.79
N ALA A 450 16.71 43.46 -7.19
CA ALA A 450 17.35 42.22 -6.80
C ALA A 450 16.51 41.40 -5.79
N ILE A 451 15.84 42.07 -4.86
CA ILE A 451 14.91 41.47 -3.92
C ILE A 451 13.51 41.49 -4.53
N VAL A 452 12.96 42.70 -4.77
CA VAL A 452 11.64 42.87 -5.40
C VAL A 452 11.58 43.98 -6.43
N ARG A 453 10.59 43.95 -7.32
CA ARG A 453 10.35 45.05 -8.24
C ARG A 453 9.51 46.16 -7.61
N TYR A 454 8.31 45.84 -7.13
CA TYR A 454 7.43 46.81 -6.47
C TYR A 454 7.26 46.44 -5.00
N ASN A 455 7.56 47.38 -4.11
CA ASN A 455 7.37 47.18 -2.69
C ASN A 455 6.21 48.03 -2.15
N TYR A 456 5.28 47.39 -1.44
CA TYR A 456 4.15 48.02 -0.76
C TYR A 456 4.14 47.75 0.75
N ALA A 457 5.00 46.84 1.25
CA ALA A 457 5.04 46.35 2.63
C ALA A 457 6.48 46.25 3.14
N ASP A 458 6.75 45.50 4.21
CA ASP A 458 8.05 45.55 4.88
C ASP A 458 9.05 44.51 4.33
N ILE A 459 10.26 45.00 4.04
CA ILE A 459 11.44 44.19 3.73
C ILE A 459 12.44 44.41 4.87
N THR A 460 12.79 43.33 5.57
CA THR A 460 13.67 43.37 6.75
C THR A 460 14.94 42.56 6.51
N SER A 461 16.09 43.20 6.68
CA SER A 461 17.43 42.62 6.61
C SER A 461 17.64 41.69 5.42
N CYS A 462 17.38 42.18 4.22
CA CYS A 462 17.59 41.45 2.98
C CYS A 462 18.87 41.89 2.27
N TYR A 463 19.50 41.00 1.52
CA TYR A 463 20.80 41.27 0.90
C TYR A 463 20.87 40.76 -0.53
N TRP A 464 21.66 41.41 -1.38
CA TRP A 464 21.88 40.87 -2.72
C TRP A 464 23.29 41.08 -3.24
N GLY A 465 23.79 40.11 -3.97
CA GLY A 465 24.94 40.25 -4.85
C GLY A 465 24.53 40.33 -6.32
N GLY A 466 25.46 40.04 -7.23
CA GLY A 466 25.19 40.02 -8.66
C GLY A 466 25.11 41.38 -9.35
N ASN A 467 24.53 41.38 -10.55
CA ASN A 467 24.61 42.52 -11.49
C ASN A 467 23.60 43.65 -11.21
N ALA A 468 22.55 43.40 -10.43
CA ALA A 468 21.51 44.39 -10.18
C ALA A 468 22.03 45.60 -9.38
N GLY A 469 21.79 46.81 -9.87
CA GLY A 469 22.21 48.06 -9.23
C GLY A 469 21.44 48.39 -7.94
N GLN A 470 20.25 47.83 -7.77
CA GLN A 470 19.34 48.14 -6.67
C GLN A 470 18.54 46.90 -6.22
N GLY A 471 18.18 46.86 -4.93
CA GLY A 471 17.42 45.78 -4.33
C GLY A 471 15.92 45.87 -4.59
N VAL A 472 15.40 47.11 -4.69
CA VAL A 472 13.99 47.40 -4.97
C VAL A 472 13.89 48.35 -6.14
N PHE A 473 13.09 48.01 -7.16
CA PHE A 473 12.94 48.88 -8.35
C PHE A 473 12.07 50.10 -8.07
N ARG A 474 10.95 49.93 -7.36
CA ARG A 474 10.08 51.01 -6.88
C ARG A 474 9.54 50.73 -5.49
N ILE A 475 9.59 51.75 -4.66
CA ILE A 475 9.01 51.75 -3.32
C ILE A 475 7.72 52.55 -3.42
N GLU A 476 6.59 51.84 -3.35
CA GLU A 476 5.24 52.40 -3.39
C GLU A 476 4.66 52.50 -1.95
N GLY A 477 5.21 51.73 -1.00
CA GLY A 477 4.86 51.75 0.43
C GLY A 477 5.80 50.88 1.26
N GLY A 478 5.56 50.85 2.58
CA GLY A 478 6.30 50.04 3.55
C GLY A 478 7.74 50.48 3.81
N THR A 479 8.48 49.68 4.57
CA THR A 479 9.92 49.89 4.85
C THR A 479 10.80 48.99 4.00
N VAL A 480 12.01 49.48 3.69
CA VAL A 480 13.00 48.73 2.92
C VAL A 480 14.34 48.74 3.64
N ASP A 481 14.65 47.63 4.29
CA ASP A 481 15.99 47.27 4.76
C ASP A 481 16.57 46.20 3.83
N ALA A 482 17.18 46.66 2.74
CA ALA A 482 17.85 45.82 1.77
C ALA A 482 19.22 46.42 1.40
N THR A 483 20.28 45.61 1.41
CA THR A 483 21.65 46.07 1.16
C THR A 483 22.39 45.28 0.07
N LYS A 484 23.07 45.98 -0.84
CA LYS A 484 23.95 45.35 -1.84
C LYS A 484 25.23 44.83 -1.18
N VAL A 485 25.60 43.60 -1.47
CA VAL A 485 26.88 43.00 -1.14
C VAL A 485 27.83 43.23 -2.31
N ASP A 486 28.65 44.26 -2.23
CA ASP A 486 29.60 44.65 -3.28
C ASP A 486 31.00 44.02 -3.10
N GLY A 487 31.22 43.31 -1.98
CA GLY A 487 32.49 42.71 -1.60
C GLY A 487 33.55 43.69 -1.09
N ALA A 488 33.38 44.99 -1.32
CA ALA A 488 34.30 46.05 -0.93
C ALA A 488 33.89 46.71 0.39
N THR A 489 32.66 47.21 0.45
CA THR A 489 32.08 47.88 1.61
C THR A 489 31.20 46.95 2.43
N VAL A 490 30.44 46.08 1.76
CA VAL A 490 29.55 45.10 2.39
C VAL A 490 29.96 43.71 1.94
N LYS A 491 30.26 42.84 2.91
CA LYS A 491 30.64 41.44 2.68
C LYS A 491 29.48 40.52 3.07
N TRP A 492 29.45 39.30 2.52
CA TRP A 492 28.44 38.30 2.88
C TRP A 492 28.42 37.95 4.36
N GLN A 493 29.55 38.06 5.08
CA GLN A 493 29.54 37.90 6.54
C GLN A 493 28.66 38.96 7.23
N THR A 494 28.73 40.23 6.81
CA THR A 494 27.87 41.30 7.33
C THR A 494 26.39 41.01 7.05
N ALA A 495 26.10 40.46 5.86
CA ALA A 495 24.74 40.02 5.52
C ALA A 495 24.25 38.88 6.41
N VAL A 496 25.10 37.87 6.64
CA VAL A 496 24.81 36.75 7.56
C VAL A 496 24.44 37.26 8.95
N ASP A 497 25.23 38.17 9.51
CA ASP A 497 25.01 38.71 10.86
C ASP A 497 23.69 39.49 10.95
N GLY A 498 23.40 40.34 9.96
CA GLY A 498 22.15 41.09 9.86
C GLY A 498 20.93 40.17 9.71
N MET A 499 20.98 39.21 8.78
CA MET A 499 19.90 38.25 8.57
C MET A 499 19.64 37.42 9.84
N ASN A 500 20.68 36.95 10.52
CA ASN A 500 20.54 36.18 11.77
C ASN A 500 19.95 37.00 12.92
N THR A 501 20.20 38.30 12.95
CA THR A 501 19.60 39.22 13.93
C THR A 501 18.09 39.36 13.70
N ALA A 502 17.65 39.36 12.44
CA ALA A 502 16.23 39.43 12.08
C ALA A 502 15.47 38.11 12.28
N LEU A 503 16.15 36.96 12.36
CA LEU A 503 15.52 35.66 12.60
C LEU A 503 15.18 35.47 14.09
N THR A 504 13.93 35.75 14.46
CA THR A 504 13.45 35.76 15.85
C THR A 504 13.16 34.38 16.46
N ALA A 505 12.85 33.37 15.63
CA ALA A 505 12.45 32.03 16.10
C ALA A 505 13.63 31.13 16.54
N GLY A 506 14.86 31.47 16.17
CA GLY A 506 16.07 30.79 16.65
C GLY A 506 16.30 29.35 16.18
N ASP A 507 15.38 28.73 15.43
CA ASP A 507 15.56 27.35 14.93
C ASP A 507 16.60 27.23 13.80
N TYR A 508 16.82 28.31 13.04
CA TYR A 508 17.71 28.35 11.90
C TYR A 508 18.67 29.53 11.97
N GLN A 509 19.83 29.37 11.34
CA GLN A 509 20.82 30.43 11.15
C GLN A 509 21.44 30.34 9.76
N TRP A 510 21.71 31.50 9.20
CA TRP A 510 22.63 31.64 8.08
C TRP A 510 24.07 31.48 8.58
N ILE A 511 24.88 30.74 7.84
CA ILE A 511 26.32 30.67 8.03
C ILE A 511 27.02 30.95 6.71
N LEU A 512 28.28 31.36 6.74
CA LEU A 512 29.05 31.51 5.50
C LEU A 512 29.43 30.13 4.95
N GLY A 513 28.99 29.81 3.75
CA GLY A 513 29.34 28.61 3.01
C GLY A 513 30.78 28.60 2.53
N THR A 514 31.24 27.45 2.04
CA THR A 514 32.59 27.27 1.49
C THR A 514 32.82 28.05 0.18
N ASP A 515 31.74 28.35 -0.54
CA ASP A 515 31.70 29.20 -1.73
C ASP A 515 31.65 30.71 -1.38
N GLY A 516 31.61 31.06 -0.09
CA GLY A 516 31.52 32.43 0.37
C GLY A 516 30.10 33.03 0.30
N LEU A 517 29.08 32.22 0.02
CA LEU A 517 27.67 32.63 0.05
C LEU A 517 26.97 32.15 1.34
N PRO A 518 25.91 32.84 1.81
CA PRO A 518 25.18 32.39 2.99
C PRO A 518 24.48 31.05 2.76
N VAL A 519 24.56 30.14 3.73
CA VAL A 519 23.88 28.83 3.73
C VAL A 519 23.03 28.72 4.97
N LEU A 520 21.77 28.36 4.81
CA LEU A 520 20.87 28.17 5.95
C LEU A 520 21.09 26.79 6.57
N GLN A 521 21.21 26.73 7.89
CA GLN A 521 21.30 25.49 8.65
C GLN A 521 20.46 25.58 9.92
N LYS A 522 20.01 24.42 10.40
CA LYS A 522 19.35 24.33 11.70
C LYS A 522 20.37 24.67 12.80
N ARG A 523 19.98 25.45 13.82
CA ARG A 523 20.84 25.65 15.00
C ARG A 523 21.02 24.31 15.71
N GLN A 524 22.27 24.00 16.06
CA GLN A 524 22.63 22.80 16.83
C GLN A 524 22.18 22.91 18.28
#